data_AF-A0A453J8D5-F1
#
_entry.id   AF-A0A453J8D5-F1
#
_cell.length_a   1.000
_cell.length_b   1.000
_cell.length_c   1.000
_cell.angle_alpha   90.00
_cell.angle_beta   90.00
_cell.angle_gamma   90.00
#
_symmetry.space_group_name_H-M   'P 1'
#
loop_
_entity.id
_entity.type
_entity.pdbx_description
1 polymer ?
#
loop_
_entity_poly.entity_id
_entity_poly.type
_entity_poly.pdbx_seq_one_letter_code
_entity_poly.pdbx_strand_id
1 'polypeptide(L)'
;MFWILGYNLNEGHQLLQSKRPSFPKLEAIKLATADILTGLSKNCITLKWKNSSCSSVEISGLDIGWGQKIPLAYDEEKKAWFLERELPEGRYEYKYVVDGNWVCNEHEMKTKPNADGHVNNYIQVARDGTS
;
A
#
# COMPACT_ATOMS: atom_id res chain seq x y z
N MET A 1 -2.68 18.72 -23.10
CA MET A 1 -2.44 19.98 -22.35
C MET A 1 -2.99 19.76 -20.95
N PHE A 2 -2.14 19.74 -19.94
CA PHE A 2 -2.52 19.44 -18.55
C PHE A 2 -2.63 20.77 -17.80
N TRP A 3 -3.83 21.14 -17.35
CA TRP A 3 -4.14 22.42 -16.71
C TRP A 3 -4.63 22.19 -15.26
N ILE A 4 -4.31 23.11 -14.34
CA ILE A 4 -4.91 23.16 -12.99
C ILE A 4 -6.10 24.11 -13.06
N LEU A 5 -7.32 23.57 -12.97
CA LEU A 5 -8.56 24.30 -13.25
C LEU A 5 -9.29 24.82 -11.99
N GLY A 6 -8.64 24.78 -10.83
CA GLY A 6 -9.18 25.34 -9.57
C GLY A 6 -10.37 24.59 -8.97
N TYR A 7 -10.72 23.41 -9.48
CA TYR A 7 -11.76 22.57 -8.88
C TYR A 7 -11.34 22.06 -7.51
N ASN A 8 -12.31 21.94 -6.59
CA ASN A 8 -12.08 21.09 -5.42
C ASN A 8 -12.05 19.61 -5.83
N LEU A 9 -11.48 18.75 -4.96
CA LEU A 9 -11.24 17.34 -5.28
C LEU A 9 -12.52 16.59 -5.68
N ASN A 10 -13.65 16.87 -5.01
CA ASN A 10 -14.92 16.19 -5.25
C ASN A 10 -15.58 16.66 -6.55
N GLU A 11 -15.56 17.96 -6.84
CA GLU A 11 -16.04 18.52 -8.11
C GLU A 11 -15.25 17.96 -9.29
N GLY A 12 -13.93 17.95 -9.17
CA GLY A 12 -13.04 17.36 -10.17
C GLY A 12 -13.32 15.86 -10.38
N HIS A 13 -13.55 15.12 -9.29
CA HIS A 13 -13.90 13.70 -9.36
C HIS A 13 -15.24 13.46 -10.06
N GLN A 14 -16.28 14.20 -9.72
CA GLN A 14 -17.59 14.09 -10.36
C GLN A 14 -17.52 14.43 -11.86
N LEU A 15 -16.82 15.51 -12.21
CA LEU A 15 -16.64 15.89 -13.60
C LEU A 15 -15.87 14.81 -14.36
N LEU A 16 -14.77 14.29 -13.81
CA LEU A 16 -13.99 13.20 -14.40
C LEU A 16 -14.87 11.97 -14.67
N GLN A 17 -15.62 11.51 -13.68
CA GLN A 17 -16.47 10.32 -13.80
C GLN A 17 -17.61 10.53 -14.80
N SER A 18 -18.14 11.75 -14.94
CA SER A 18 -19.17 12.07 -15.94
C SER A 18 -18.67 11.94 -17.39
N LYS A 19 -17.35 12.03 -17.60
CA LYS A 19 -16.73 11.94 -18.93
C LYS A 19 -16.11 10.58 -19.21
N ARG A 20 -15.53 9.94 -18.20
CA ARG A 20 -14.86 8.67 -18.36
C ARG A 20 -14.98 7.81 -17.09
N PRO A 21 -15.64 6.65 -17.18
CA PRO A 21 -15.60 5.65 -16.12
C PRO A 21 -14.16 5.29 -15.78
N SER A 22 -13.77 5.51 -14.53
CA SER A 22 -12.42 5.25 -14.05
C SER A 22 -12.40 5.00 -12.54
N PHE A 23 -11.26 4.55 -12.02
CA PHE A 23 -11.03 4.35 -10.59
C PHE A 23 -9.91 5.28 -10.09
N PRO A 24 -10.11 6.61 -10.11
CA PRO A 24 -9.11 7.56 -9.67
C PRO A 24 -8.81 7.34 -8.18
N LYS A 25 -7.52 7.33 -7.84
CA LYS A 25 -7.04 7.12 -6.47
C LYS A 25 -7.15 8.42 -5.68
N LEU A 26 -8.36 8.80 -5.26
CA LEU A 26 -8.63 10.09 -4.60
C LEU A 26 -7.79 10.30 -3.34
N GLU A 27 -7.65 9.28 -2.49
CA GLU A 27 -6.80 9.38 -1.30
C GLU A 27 -5.33 9.64 -1.65
N ALA A 28 -4.81 9.05 -2.74
CA ALA A 28 -3.44 9.33 -3.17
C ALA A 28 -3.28 10.78 -3.64
N ILE A 29 -4.27 11.35 -4.34
CA ILE A 29 -4.26 12.76 -4.76
C ILE A 29 -4.31 13.67 -3.53
N LYS A 30 -5.18 13.36 -2.57
CA LYS A 30 -5.34 14.11 -1.33
C LYS A 30 -4.06 14.11 -0.49
N LEU A 31 -3.46 12.95 -0.27
CA LEU A 31 -2.22 12.81 0.49
C LEU A 31 -1.05 13.51 -0.21
N ALA A 32 -0.89 13.34 -1.53
CA ALA A 32 0.13 14.06 -2.28
C ALA A 32 -0.05 15.59 -2.20
N THR A 33 -1.29 16.08 -2.19
CA THR A 33 -1.58 17.51 -1.99
C THR A 33 -1.20 17.96 -0.58
N ALA A 34 -1.51 17.16 0.45
CA ALA A 34 -1.10 17.44 1.82
C ALA A 34 0.43 17.46 1.97
N ASP A 35 1.13 16.54 1.34
CA ASP A 35 2.60 16.47 1.34
C ASP A 35 3.23 17.70 0.67
N ILE A 36 2.65 18.19 -0.44
CA ILE A 36 3.09 19.44 -1.09
C ILE A 36 2.94 20.64 -0.14
N LEU A 37 1.87 20.69 0.65
CA LEU A 37 1.56 21.82 1.53
C LEU A 37 2.26 21.77 2.89
N THR A 38 2.50 20.58 3.42
CA THR A 38 2.96 20.35 4.80
C THR A 38 4.32 19.67 4.90
N GLY A 39 4.91 19.30 3.76
CA GLY A 39 6.13 18.51 3.68
C GLY A 39 5.85 17.01 3.80
N LEU A 40 6.67 16.23 3.10
CA LEU A 40 6.64 14.77 3.10
C LEU A 40 7.49 14.21 4.24
N SER A 41 6.88 13.49 5.16
CA SER A 41 7.57 12.67 6.18
C SER A 41 7.33 11.19 5.90
N LYS A 42 8.35 10.36 6.09
CA LYS A 42 8.25 8.90 5.96
C LYS A 42 8.50 8.24 7.29
N ASN A 43 7.83 7.11 7.52
CA ASN A 43 8.07 6.23 8.65
C ASN A 43 8.63 4.90 8.16
N CYS A 44 9.59 4.36 8.90
CA CYS A 44 10.06 3.01 8.66
C CYS A 44 9.03 2.00 9.20
N ILE A 45 8.54 1.13 8.34
CA ILE A 45 7.68 0.00 8.70
C ILE A 45 8.42 -1.31 8.48
N THR A 46 8.07 -2.31 9.29
CA THR A 46 8.61 -3.67 9.17
C THR A 46 7.47 -4.64 8.91
N LEU A 47 7.51 -5.34 7.78
CA LEU A 47 6.60 -6.43 7.44
C LEU A 47 7.27 -7.76 7.75
N LYS A 48 6.50 -8.72 8.27
CA LYS A 48 7.05 -9.96 8.81
C LYS A 48 6.23 -11.17 8.39
N TRP A 49 6.90 -12.16 7.82
CA TRP A 49 6.33 -13.48 7.56
C TRP A 49 6.99 -14.55 8.43
N LYS A 50 6.23 -15.16 9.33
CA LYS A 50 6.72 -16.26 10.20
C LYS A 50 6.53 -17.61 9.51
N ASN A 51 7.51 -18.04 8.73
CA ASN A 51 7.64 -19.43 8.31
C ASN A 51 9.08 -19.72 7.87
N SER A 52 9.65 -20.83 8.35
CA SER A 52 10.99 -21.31 7.96
C SER A 52 10.97 -22.37 6.87
N SER A 53 9.80 -22.94 6.55
CA SER A 53 9.70 -24.01 5.55
C SER A 53 9.57 -23.52 4.11
N CYS A 54 9.46 -22.21 3.90
CA CYS A 54 9.30 -21.59 2.59
C CYS A 54 10.67 -21.27 1.99
N SER A 55 10.78 -21.32 0.66
CA SER A 55 12.04 -21.03 -0.05
C SER A 55 12.16 -19.55 -0.42
N SER A 56 11.03 -18.88 -0.64
CA SER A 56 10.96 -17.48 -0.99
C SER A 56 9.72 -16.82 -0.42
N VAL A 57 9.89 -15.58 0.06
CA VAL A 57 8.77 -14.72 0.44
C VAL A 57 8.98 -13.37 -0.22
N GLU A 58 8.00 -12.94 -1.00
CA GLU A 58 7.98 -11.64 -1.66
C GLU A 58 6.71 -10.87 -1.26
N ILE A 59 6.70 -9.56 -1.48
CA ILE A 59 5.52 -8.72 -1.34
C ILE A 59 5.24 -7.97 -2.65
N SER A 60 3.97 -7.87 -3.01
CA SER A 60 3.47 -7.01 -4.09
C SER A 60 2.38 -6.07 -3.57
N GLY A 61 2.15 -4.95 -4.26
CA GLY A 61 1.33 -3.84 -3.76
C GLY A 61 2.21 -2.75 -3.14
N LEU A 62 1.91 -2.33 -1.90
CA LEU A 62 2.60 -1.24 -1.20
C LEU A 62 2.79 0.01 -2.10
N ASP A 63 4.01 0.54 -2.14
CA ASP A 63 4.47 1.67 -2.96
C ASP A 63 5.03 1.23 -4.33
N ILE A 64 5.09 -0.08 -4.61
CA ILE A 64 5.63 -0.62 -5.88
C ILE A 64 4.55 -1.04 -6.88
N GLY A 65 3.30 -1.13 -6.43
CA GLY A 65 2.16 -1.59 -7.22
C GLY A 65 2.12 -3.12 -7.40
N TRP A 66 1.07 -3.59 -8.09
CA TRP A 66 0.76 -5.01 -8.22
C TRP A 66 1.51 -5.75 -9.33
N GLY A 67 2.25 -5.02 -10.18
CA GLY A 67 3.05 -5.61 -11.27
C GLY A 67 4.49 -5.92 -10.88
N GLN A 68 4.92 -5.50 -9.70
CA GLN A 68 6.28 -5.66 -9.18
C GLN A 68 6.24 -6.44 -7.86
N LYS A 69 7.39 -7.02 -7.50
CA LYS A 69 7.56 -7.72 -6.22
C LYS A 69 8.88 -7.34 -5.57
N ILE A 70 8.89 -7.27 -4.24
CA ILE A 70 10.11 -7.10 -3.43
C ILE A 70 10.31 -8.38 -2.61
N PRO A 71 11.49 -9.02 -2.68
CA PRO A 71 11.81 -10.15 -1.80
C PRO A 71 12.04 -9.68 -0.35
N LEU A 72 11.62 -10.52 0.61
CA LEU A 72 11.95 -10.36 2.02
C LEU A 72 13.30 -11.02 2.32
N ALA A 73 14.00 -10.51 3.33
CA ALA A 73 15.21 -11.12 3.87
C ALA A 73 14.86 -12.16 4.94
N TYR A 74 15.43 -13.35 4.86
CA TYR A 74 15.28 -14.38 5.88
C TYR A 74 16.26 -14.14 7.04
N ASP A 75 15.75 -14.20 8.27
CA ASP A 75 16.52 -14.13 9.51
C ASP A 75 16.48 -15.53 10.16
N GLU A 76 17.64 -16.19 10.18
CA GLU A 76 17.79 -17.56 10.69
C GLU A 76 17.54 -17.67 12.21
N GLU A 77 17.94 -16.65 12.98
CA GLU A 77 17.77 -16.64 14.43
C GLU A 77 16.30 -16.52 14.81
N LYS A 78 15.58 -15.63 14.11
CA LYS A 78 14.14 -15.40 14.33
C LYS A 78 13.25 -16.37 13.57
N LYS A 79 13.83 -17.21 12.69
CA LYS A 79 13.14 -18.13 11.79
C LYS A 79 11.98 -17.47 11.03
N ALA A 80 12.23 -16.26 10.52
CA ALA A 80 11.20 -15.43 9.89
C ALA A 80 11.77 -14.54 8.80
N TRP A 81 10.90 -14.09 7.90
CA TRP A 81 11.22 -13.19 6.81
C TRP A 81 10.82 -11.76 7.15
N PHE A 82 11.62 -10.79 6.76
CA PHE A 82 11.44 -9.38 7.08
C PHE A 82 11.62 -8.48 5.84
N LEU A 83 10.82 -7.41 5.78
CA LEU A 83 11.03 -6.29 4.88
C LEU A 83 10.90 -5.00 5.67
N GLU A 84 11.95 -4.18 5.65
CA GLU A 84 11.91 -2.80 6.12
C GLU A 84 11.67 -1.87 4.94
N ARG A 85 10.75 -0.91 5.11
CA ARG A 85 10.38 0.04 4.05
C ARG A 85 10.05 1.38 4.66
N GLU A 86 10.58 2.45 4.09
CA GLU A 86 10.15 3.81 4.44
C GLU A 86 8.95 4.22 3.59
N LEU A 87 7.82 4.46 4.23
CA LEU A 87 6.57 4.85 3.58
C LEU A 87 6.06 6.19 4.13
N PRO A 88 5.56 7.08 3.26
CA PRO A 88 4.77 8.23 3.69
C PRO A 88 3.54 7.84 4.51
N GLU A 89 2.90 8.84 5.13
CA GLU A 89 1.58 8.65 5.70
C GLU A 89 0.61 8.15 4.62
N GLY A 90 -0.18 7.14 4.96
CA GLY A 90 -1.17 6.61 4.05
C GLY A 90 -1.56 5.17 4.35
N ARG A 91 -2.51 4.69 3.56
CA ARG A 91 -2.95 3.30 3.59
C ARG A 91 -2.39 2.57 2.39
N TYR A 92 -1.63 1.51 2.66
CA TYR A 92 -0.96 0.71 1.64
C TYR A 92 -1.48 -0.72 1.69
N GLU A 93 -2.17 -1.13 0.63
CA GLU A 93 -2.57 -2.52 0.46
C GLU A 93 -1.45 -3.34 -0.16
N TYR A 94 -1.31 -4.58 0.29
CA TYR A 94 -0.28 -5.48 -0.18
C TYR A 94 -0.70 -6.93 -0.02
N LYS A 95 0.08 -7.83 -0.63
CA LYS A 95 -0.11 -9.27 -0.50
C LYS A 95 1.23 -9.98 -0.59
N TYR A 96 1.36 -11.08 0.15
CA TYR A 96 2.57 -11.90 0.09
C TYR A 96 2.50 -12.82 -1.12
N VAL A 97 3.67 -13.09 -1.69
CA VAL A 97 3.88 -14.17 -2.65
C VAL A 97 4.87 -15.13 -2.02
N VAL A 98 4.36 -16.27 -1.55
CA VAL A 98 5.15 -17.30 -0.85
C VAL A 98 5.30 -18.49 -1.77
N ASP A 99 6.54 -18.78 -2.16
CA ASP A 99 6.85 -19.85 -3.12
C ASP A 99 5.98 -19.78 -4.39
N GLY A 100 5.79 -18.55 -4.90
CA GLY A 100 4.99 -18.26 -6.09
C GLY A 100 3.48 -18.12 -5.86
N ASN A 101 2.97 -18.42 -4.66
CA ASN A 101 1.54 -18.39 -4.34
C ASN A 101 1.14 -17.08 -3.64
N TRP A 102 0.03 -16.48 -4.07
CA TRP A 102 -0.50 -15.26 -3.45
C TRP A 102 -1.24 -15.57 -2.14
N VAL A 103 -0.72 -15.09 -1.02
CA VAL A 103 -1.25 -15.39 0.32
C VAL A 103 -1.47 -14.10 1.12
N CYS A 104 -2.53 -14.09 1.93
CA CYS A 104 -2.71 -13.06 2.95
C CYS A 104 -2.20 -13.60 4.29
N ASN A 105 -1.54 -12.74 5.05
CA ASN A 105 -1.23 -13.01 6.44
C ASN A 105 -2.48 -12.83 7.30
N GLU A 106 -2.91 -13.89 7.96
CA GLU A 106 -4.11 -13.89 8.82
C GLU A 106 -3.94 -13.09 10.11
N HIS A 107 -2.71 -12.82 10.52
CA HIS A 107 -2.37 -12.09 11.73
C HIS A 107 -2.13 -10.59 11.52
N GLU A 108 -2.19 -10.14 10.26
CA GLU A 108 -2.05 -8.73 9.90
C GLU A 108 -3.41 -8.16 9.48
N MET A 109 -3.50 -6.82 9.41
CA MET A 109 -4.75 -6.17 9.01
C MET A 109 -5.11 -6.56 7.58
N LYS A 110 -6.40 -6.82 7.35
CA LYS A 110 -6.94 -7.27 6.06
C LYS A 110 -8.07 -6.37 5.58
N THR A 111 -8.12 -6.16 4.27
CA THR A 111 -9.25 -5.50 3.63
C THR A 111 -10.51 -6.35 3.75
N LYS A 112 -11.67 -5.72 3.58
CA LYS A 112 -12.86 -6.47 3.20
C LYS A 112 -12.65 -7.04 1.78
N PRO A 113 -13.31 -8.15 1.42
CA PRO A 113 -13.31 -8.63 0.05
C PRO A 113 -13.74 -7.49 -0.89
N ASN A 114 -12.98 -7.28 -1.97
CA ASN A 114 -13.38 -6.37 -3.03
C ASN A 114 -14.53 -6.97 -3.87
N ALA A 115 -15.00 -6.26 -4.90
CA ALA A 115 -16.08 -6.74 -5.76
C ALA A 115 -15.80 -8.10 -6.42
N ASP A 116 -14.52 -8.41 -6.64
CA ASP A 116 -14.05 -9.68 -7.23
C ASP A 116 -13.75 -10.76 -6.17
N GLY A 117 -14.05 -10.48 -4.89
CA GLY A 117 -13.81 -11.38 -3.76
C GLY A 117 -12.36 -11.42 -3.27
N HIS A 118 -11.46 -10.62 -3.84
CA HIS A 118 -10.07 -10.55 -3.41
C HIS A 118 -9.94 -9.82 -2.06
N VAL A 119 -9.21 -10.46 -1.15
CA VAL A 119 -8.76 -9.88 0.12
C VAL A 119 -7.26 -9.61 0.02
N ASN A 120 -6.83 -8.47 0.54
CA ASN A 120 -5.43 -8.04 0.66
C ASN A 120 -5.10 -7.78 2.13
N ASN A 121 -3.82 -7.84 2.47
CA ASN A 121 -3.34 -7.18 3.68
C ASN A 121 -3.25 -5.68 3.46
N TYR A 122 -3.23 -4.90 4.53
CA TYR A 122 -2.88 -3.49 4.45
C TYR A 122 -2.15 -3.01 5.69
N ILE A 123 -1.39 -1.94 5.54
CA ILE A 123 -0.80 -1.21 6.66
C ILE A 123 -1.30 0.24 6.62
N GLN A 124 -1.57 0.78 7.80
CA GLN A 124 -1.86 2.20 7.99
C GLN A 124 -0.60 2.84 8.56
N VAL A 125 0.02 3.72 7.79
CA VAL A 125 1.14 4.54 8.22
C VAL A 125 0.56 5.86 8.70
N ALA A 126 0.77 6.19 9.97
CA ALA A 126 0.36 7.46 10.56
C ALA A 126 1.51 8.47 10.52
N ARG A 127 1.21 9.76 10.51
CA ARG A 127 2.24 10.79 10.67
C ARG A 127 2.78 10.76 12.09
N ASP A 128 4.11 10.79 12.25
CA ASP A 128 4.72 10.96 13.58
C ASP A 128 4.22 12.29 14.18
N GLY A 129 3.43 12.23 15.26
CA GLY A 129 2.97 13.41 16.00
C GLY A 129 1.47 13.51 16.33
N THR A 130 0.64 12.53 16.00
CA THR A 130 -0.74 12.46 16.52
C THR A 130 -0.97 11.16 17.29
N SER A 131 -0.67 11.20 18.59
CA SER A 131 -1.26 10.31 19.61
C SER A 131 -2.48 10.98 20.22
#